data_AF-A0A1G0W9L9-F1
#
_entry.id   AF-A0A1G0W9L9-F1
#
_cell.length_a   1.000
_cell.length_b   1.000
_cell.length_c   1.000
_cell.angle_alpha   90.00
_cell.angle_beta   90.00
_cell.angle_gamma   90.00
#
_symmetry.space_group_name_H-M   'P 1'
#
loop_
_entity.id
_entity.type
_entity.pdbx_description
1 polymer ?
#
loop_
_entity_poly.entity_id
_entity_poly.type
_entity_poly.pdbx_seq_one_letter_code
_entity_poly.pdbx_strand_id
1 'polypeptide(L)'
;MKKAIVSWSGGKDSCLALNKAKALGFQIIALITAISKSSRASKSNSVPVEILFKQAETMKVELISFETTWTDYEEKLIQKEQSGNYSFCRFKLI
;
A
#
# COMPACT_ATOMS: atom_id res chain seq x y z
N MET A 1 13.13 2.66 16.51
CA MET A 1 11.89 3.04 15.78
C MET A 1 11.48 1.86 14.92
N LYS A 2 10.22 1.38 15.00
CA LYS A 2 9.78 0.21 14.22
C LYS A 2 9.48 0.65 12.78
N LYS A 3 9.99 -0.08 11.78
CA LYS A 3 9.71 0.17 10.36
C LYS A 3 8.35 -0.39 9.99
N ALA A 4 7.59 0.30 9.15
CA ALA A 4 6.32 -0.19 8.65
C ALA A 4 6.08 0.13 7.16
N ILE A 5 5.28 -0.74 6.54
CA ILE A 5 4.69 -0.54 5.22
C ILE A 5 3.18 -0.37 5.38
N VAL A 6 2.59 0.56 4.63
CA VAL A 6 1.16 0.87 4.69
C VAL A 6 0.46 0.45 3.40
N SER A 7 -0.62 -0.31 3.53
CA SER A 7 -1.50 -0.61 2.39
C SER A 7 -2.15 0.67 1.85
N TRP A 8 -1.99 0.93 0.56
CA TRP A 8 -2.28 2.21 -0.08
C TRP A 8 -3.19 2.05 -1.30
N SER A 9 -4.41 2.60 -1.23
CA SER A 9 -5.33 2.68 -2.36
C SER A 9 -5.44 4.09 -2.95
N GLY A 10 -4.75 5.07 -2.35
CA GLY A 10 -4.86 6.49 -2.67
C GLY A 10 -6.08 7.20 -2.07
N GLY A 11 -6.88 6.51 -1.26
CA GLY A 11 -8.08 7.06 -0.61
C GLY A 11 -7.86 7.58 0.81
N LYS A 12 -8.91 8.22 1.36
CA LYS A 12 -8.93 8.79 2.73
C LYS A 12 -8.58 7.77 3.82
N ASP A 13 -9.00 6.53 3.64
CA ASP A 13 -8.83 5.45 4.61
C ASP A 13 -7.36 5.01 4.70
N SER A 14 -6.68 4.88 3.55
CA SER A 14 -5.22 4.66 3.50
C SER A 14 -4.45 5.82 4.14
N CYS A 15 -4.90 7.05 3.89
CA CYS A 15 -4.32 8.25 4.50
C CYS A 15 -4.47 8.24 6.04
N LEU A 16 -5.63 7.82 6.55
CA LEU A 16 -5.86 7.66 7.97
C LEU A 16 -4.94 6.59 8.59
N ALA A 17 -4.74 5.45 7.90
CA ALA A 17 -3.79 4.42 8.33
C ALA A 17 -2.36 4.96 8.45
N LEU A 18 -1.92 5.68 7.42
CA LEU A 18 -0.60 6.29 7.36
C LEU A 18 -0.39 7.25 8.53
N ASN A 19 -1.38 8.13 8.76
CA ASN A 19 -1.32 9.11 9.85
C ASN A 19 -1.31 8.44 11.23
N LYS A 20 -2.14 7.40 11.45
CA LYS A 20 -2.14 6.64 12.69
C LYS A 20 -0.81 5.92 12.93
N ALA A 21 -0.24 5.29 11.91
CA ALA A 21 1.05 4.61 12.02
C ALA A 21 2.18 5.60 12.37
N LYS A 22 2.20 6.78 11.72
CA LYS A 22 3.15 7.85 12.08
C LYS A 22 2.96 8.34 13.53
N ALA A 23 1.72 8.55 13.96
CA ALA A 23 1.41 8.98 15.33
C ALA A 23 1.82 7.94 16.40
N LEU A 24 1.78 6.64 16.05
CA LEU A 24 2.27 5.55 16.90
C LEU A 24 3.80 5.38 16.87
N GLY A 25 4.53 6.26 16.18
CA GLY A 25 6.00 6.24 16.12
C GLY A 25 6.58 5.23 15.14
N PHE A 26 5.81 4.76 14.15
CA PHE A 26 6.36 3.94 13.07
C PHE A 26 7.10 4.79 12.04
N GLN A 27 8.24 4.28 11.60
CA GLN A 27 8.93 4.79 10.42
C GLN A 27 8.30 4.16 9.18
N ILE A 28 7.53 4.94 8.43
CA ILE A 28 6.92 4.47 7.19
C ILE A 28 8.00 4.45 6.11
N ILE A 29 8.39 3.25 5.68
CA ILE A 29 9.47 3.07 4.70
C ILE A 29 8.94 2.92 3.28
N ALA A 30 7.71 2.43 3.13
CA ALA A 30 7.07 2.27 1.83
C ALA A 30 5.53 2.26 1.96
N LEU A 31 4.88 2.53 0.84
CA LEU A 31 3.47 2.26 0.58
C LEU A 31 3.38 1.02 -0.31
N ILE A 32 2.32 0.21 -0.15
CA ILE A 32 2.11 -0.95 -0.99
C ILE A 32 0.71 -0.95 -1.61
N THR A 33 0.63 -1.19 -2.91
CA THR A 33 -0.64 -1.19 -3.65
C THR A 33 -0.76 -2.36 -4.61
N ALA A 34 -1.97 -2.90 -4.69
CA ALA A 34 -2.35 -3.90 -5.67
C ALA A 34 -2.92 -3.23 -6.92
N ILE A 35 -2.30 -3.50 -8.07
CA ILE A 35 -2.72 -2.98 -9.37
C ILE A 35 -3.45 -4.08 -10.14
N SER A 36 -4.62 -3.75 -10.69
CA SER A 36 -5.34 -4.65 -11.57
C SER A 36 -4.61 -4.79 -12.91
N LYS A 37 -4.34 -6.03 -13.34
CA LYS A 37 -3.78 -6.32 -14.68
C LYS A 37 -4.63 -5.75 -15.83
N SER A 38 -5.95 -5.68 -15.66
CA SER A 38 -6.87 -5.26 -16.73
C SER A 38 -6.99 -3.75 -16.90
N SER A 39 -6.78 -2.96 -15.84
CA SER A 39 -7.12 -1.52 -15.84
C SER A 39 -5.96 -0.59 -15.47
N ARG A 40 -4.77 -1.11 -15.11
CA ARG A 40 -3.63 -0.31 -14.62
C ARG A 40 -4.01 0.70 -13.52
N ALA A 41 -5.00 0.36 -12.70
CA ALA A 41 -5.49 1.19 -11.61
C ALA A 41 -5.47 0.41 -10.29
N SER A 42 -5.49 1.13 -9.16
CA SER A 42 -5.66 0.50 -7.85
C SER A 42 -6.94 -0.30 -7.85
N LYS A 43 -6.85 -1.54 -7.37
CA LYS A 43 -8.00 -2.44 -7.36
C LYS A 43 -9.17 -1.95 -6.52
N SER A 44 -8.89 -1.12 -5.52
CA SER A 44 -9.87 -0.67 -4.53
C SER A 44 -10.66 0.55 -4.95
N ASN A 45 -9.98 1.58 -5.51
CA ASN A 45 -10.58 2.90 -5.76
C ASN A 45 -10.45 3.33 -7.22
N SER A 46 -9.97 2.45 -8.11
CA SER A 46 -9.71 2.77 -9.52
C SER A 46 -8.83 4.00 -9.70
N VAL A 47 -7.94 4.28 -8.74
CA VAL A 47 -6.98 5.38 -8.83
C VAL A 47 -5.89 4.97 -9.82
N PRO A 48 -5.62 5.74 -10.89
CA PRO A 48 -4.57 5.41 -11.84
C PRO A 48 -3.22 5.23 -11.13
N VAL A 49 -2.44 4.24 -11.56
CA VAL A 49 -1.15 3.91 -10.92
C VAL A 49 -0.20 5.11 -10.90
N GLU A 50 -0.26 5.96 -11.92
CA GLU A 50 0.55 7.17 -12.04
C GLU A 50 0.24 8.18 -10.93
N ILE A 51 -1.02 8.27 -10.49
CA ILE A 51 -1.42 9.13 -9.37
C ILE A 51 -0.90 8.57 -8.05
N LEU A 52 -0.93 7.25 -7.86
CA LEU A 52 -0.39 6.61 -6.66
C LEU A 52 1.12 6.85 -6.55
N PHE A 53 1.86 6.74 -7.66
CA PHE A 53 3.29 7.04 -7.69
C PHE A 53 3.56 8.50 -7.31
N LYS A 54 2.82 9.47 -7.86
CA LYS A 54 2.95 10.89 -7.49
C LYS A 54 2.64 11.16 -6.02
N GLN A 55 1.65 10.46 -5.45
CA GLN A 55 1.34 10.55 -4.02
C GLN A 55 2.52 10.07 -3.17
N ALA A 56 3.11 8.92 -3.51
CA ALA A 56 4.26 8.37 -2.80
C ALA A 56 5.51 9.27 -2.92
N GLU A 57 5.76 9.81 -4.12
CA GLU A 57 6.84 10.77 -4.38
C GLU A 57 6.69 12.03 -3.52
N THR A 58 5.48 12.61 -3.47
CA THR A 58 5.17 13.78 -2.63
C THR A 58 5.42 13.48 -1.14
N MET A 59 5.13 12.25 -0.72
CA MET A 59 5.37 11.77 0.64
C MET A 59 6.82 11.35 0.91
N LYS A 60 7.68 11.35 -0.12
CA LYS A 60 9.09 10.90 -0.07
C LYS A 60 9.24 9.47 0.46
N VAL A 61 8.34 8.59 0.04
CA VAL A 61 8.35 7.16 0.39
C VAL A 61 8.28 6.33 -0.89
N GLU A 62 8.82 5.12 -0.84
CA GLU A 62 8.73 4.17 -1.95
C GLU A 62 7.28 3.70 -2.16
N LEU A 63 6.85 3.51 -3.41
CA LEU A 63 5.62 2.79 -3.73
C LEU A 63 5.96 1.41 -4.28
N ILE A 64 5.62 0.38 -3.53
CA ILE A 64 5.69 -1.01 -3.95
C ILE A 64 4.36 -1.37 -4.62
N SER A 65 4.36 -1.51 -5.94
CA SER A 65 3.20 -2.00 -6.68
C SER A 65 3.37 -3.47 -7.06
N PHE A 66 2.29 -4.24 -7.03
CA PHE A 66 2.27 -5.59 -7.61
C PHE A 66 1.00 -5.81 -8.42
N GLU A 67 1.16 -6.52 -9.54
CA GLU A 67 0.05 -6.88 -10.41
C GLU A 67 -0.70 -8.11 -9.90
N THR A 68 -2.03 -8.04 -9.90
CA THR A 68 -2.90 -9.09 -9.38
C THR A 68 -4.28 -9.11 -10.05
N THR A 69 -4.93 -10.25 -9.93
CA THR A 69 -6.32 -10.59 -10.27
C THR A 69 -7.13 -10.76 -8.97
N TRP A 70 -8.42 -11.10 -9.02
CA TRP A 70 -9.20 -11.38 -7.79
C TRP A 70 -8.81 -12.69 -7.13
N THR A 71 -8.35 -13.66 -7.90
CA THR A 71 -8.02 -15.00 -7.42
C THR A 71 -6.67 -15.08 -6.70
N ASP A 72 -5.71 -14.20 -7.02
CA ASP A 72 -4.33 -14.25 -6.47
C ASP A 72 -3.96 -13.06 -5.57
N TYR A 73 -4.92 -12.19 -5.24
CA TYR A 73 -4.67 -10.96 -4.46
C TYR A 73 -4.15 -11.25 -3.05
N GLU A 74 -4.87 -12.08 -2.31
CA GLU A 74 -4.56 -12.32 -0.91
C GLU A 74 -3.24 -13.09 -0.74
N GLU A 75 -3.01 -14.08 -1.60
CA GLU A 75 -1.76 -14.85 -1.63
C GLU A 75 -0.56 -13.94 -1.90
N LYS A 76 -0.63 -13.09 -2.94
CA LYS A 76 0.45 -12.15 -3.27
C LYS A 76 0.69 -11.12 -2.18
N LEU A 77 -0.38 -10.64 -1.52
CA LEU A 77 -0.25 -9.71 -0.41
C LEU A 77 0.47 -10.35 0.78
N ILE A 78 0.09 -11.58 1.15
CA ILE A 78 0.73 -12.34 2.24
C ILE A 78 2.21 -12.62 1.91
N GLN A 79 2.54 -12.98 0.66
CA GLN A 79 3.93 -13.16 0.24
C GLN A 79 4.75 -11.87 0.42
N LYS A 80 4.19 -10.70 0.08
CA LYS A 80 4.85 -9.39 0.27
C LYS A 80 4.97 -8.97 1.74
N GLU A 81 4.04 -9.41 2.58
CA GLU A 81 4.10 -9.21 4.02
C GLU A 81 5.23 -9.98 4.68
N GLN A 82 5.44 -11.22 4.25
CA GLN A 82 6.44 -12.12 4.83
C GLN A 82 7.86 -11.85 4.30
N SER A 83 8.02 -11.12 3.20
CA SER A 83 9.31 -10.97 2.53
C SER A 83 10.27 -9.96 3.18
N GLY A 84 9.91 -9.27 4.26
CA GLY A 84 10.78 -8.24 4.81
C GLY A 84 10.70 -8.01 6.31
N ASN A 85 11.75 -7.39 6.85
CA ASN A 85 11.89 -7.06 8.27
C ASN A 85 11.19 -5.72 8.59
N TYR A 86 9.88 -5.67 8.37
CA TYR A 86 9.00 -4.52 8.63
C TYR A 86 7.64 -4.96 9.17
N SER A 87 7.00 -4.09 9.95
CA SER A 87 5.61 -4.27 10.36
C SER A 87 4.67 -3.91 9.21
N PHE A 88 3.59 -4.67 9.02
CA PHE A 88 2.62 -4.37 7.97
C PHE A 88 1.37 -3.71 8.55
N CYS A 89 1.10 -2.47 8.15
CA CYS A 89 -0.11 -1.76 8.51
C CYS A 89 -1.18 -2.04 7.45
N ARG A 90 -1.95 -3.11 7.66
CA ARG A 90 -3.11 -3.44 6.82
C ARG A 90 -4.23 -2.43 7.02
N PHE A 91 -4.77 -1.93 5.92
CA PHE A 91 -6.18 -1.58 5.87
C PHE A 91 -6.93 -2.78 5.33
N LYS A 92 -7.92 -3.26 6.08
CA LYS A 92 -8.86 -4.24 5.53
C LYS A 92 -9.66 -3.48 4.48
N LEU A 93 -9.48 -3.85 3.21
CA LEU A 93 -10.50 -3.62 2.19
C LEU A 93 -11.81 -4.13 2.78
N ILE A 94 -12.80 -3.25 2.90
CA ILE A 94 -14.15 -3.60 3.36
C ILE A 94 -14.70 -4.68 2.43
#